data_AF-A0A220T158-F1
#
_entry.id   AF-A0A220T158-F1
#
_cell.length_a   1.000
_cell.length_b   1.000
_cell.length_c   1.000
_cell.angle_alpha   90.00
_cell.angle_beta   90.00
_cell.angle_gamma   90.00
#
_symmetry.space_group_name_H-M   'P 1'
#
loop_
_entity.id
_entity.type
_entity.pdbx_description
1 polymer ?
#
loop_
_entity_poly.entity_id
_entity_poly.type
_entity_poly.pdbx_seq_one_letter_code
_entity_poly.pdbx_strand_id
1 'polypeptide(L)' 'FGTAVSRPSLGEPRYLEVGYVDDTQFARFDSDASSPRMEPRVQWLKQEAPEYWEQETRGAKDTAQTFRLSLNTLRG' A
#
# COMPACT_ATOMS: atom_id res chain seq x y z
N PHE A 1 4.46 2.82 7.40
CA PHE A 1 5.04 1.47 7.49
C PHE A 1 4.66 0.68 6.25
N GLY A 2 5.63 0.11 5.53
CA GLY A 2 5.41 -0.74 4.37
C GLY A 2 5.86 -2.18 4.65
N THR A 3 5.04 -3.17 4.28
CA THR A 3 5.32 -4.59 4.47
C THR A 3 5.04 -5.33 3.17
N ALA A 4 6.01 -6.07 2.67
CA ALA A 4 5.83 -6.95 1.51
C ALA A 4 6.02 -8.40 1.95
N VAL A 5 5.07 -9.27 1.58
CA VAL A 5 5.12 -10.69 1.90
C VAL A 5 5.09 -11.48 0.61
N SER A 6 6.15 -12.27 0.41
CA SER A 6 6.31 -13.14 -0.75
C SER A 6 5.32 -14.31 -0.68
N ARG A 7 4.66 -14.68 -1.79
CA ARG A 7 3.60 -15.72 -1.79
C ARG A 7 3.80 -16.78 -2.89
N PRO A 8 4.72 -17.74 -2.73
CA PRO A 8 5.07 -18.70 -3.77
C PRO A 8 3.88 -19.48 -4.36
N SER A 9 2.85 -19.76 -3.56
CA SER A 9 1.65 -20.51 -3.97
C SER A 9 0.48 -19.66 -4.46
N LEU A 10 0.53 -18.33 -4.31
CA LEU A 10 -0.58 -17.42 -4.64
C LEU A 10 -0.18 -16.34 -5.66
N GLY A 11 1.01 -16.46 -6.27
CA GLY A 11 1.51 -15.56 -7.31
C GLY A 11 2.23 -14.34 -6.75
N GLU A 12 1.72 -13.16 -7.09
CA GLU A 12 2.36 -11.88 -6.77
C GLU A 12 2.50 -11.65 -5.25
N PRO A 13 3.64 -11.09 -4.77
CA PRO A 13 3.78 -10.70 -3.39
C PRO A 13 2.66 -9.74 -2.95
N ARG A 14 2.20 -9.89 -1.72
CA ARG A 14 1.26 -8.94 -1.12
C ARG A 14 2.04 -7.76 -0.56
N TYR A 15 1.68 -6.55 -0.93
CA TYR A 15 2.19 -5.31 -0.35
C TYR A 15 1.09 -4.64 0.48
N LEU A 16 1.47 -4.20 1.68
CA LEU A 16 0.63 -3.53 2.66
C LEU A 16 1.34 -2.28 3.13
N GLU A 17 0.66 -1.14 3.08
CA GLU A 17 1.18 0.12 3.60
C GLU A 17 0.17 0.76 4.54
N VAL A 18 0.65 1.26 5.67
CA VAL A 18 -0.16 1.92 6.69
C VAL A 18 0.52 3.20 7.17
N GLY A 19 -0.24 4.29 7.19
CA GLY A 19 0.18 5.59 7.71
C GLY A 19 -0.39 5.85 9.10
N TYR A 20 0.44 6.37 10.01
CA TYR A 20 0.05 6.76 11.36
C TYR A 20 0.41 8.23 11.60
N VAL A 21 -0.47 8.93 12.32
CA VAL A 21 -0.18 10.20 12.99
C VAL A 21 -0.50 9.96 14.45
N ASP A 22 0.49 10.19 15.32
CA ASP A 22 0.49 9.70 16.71
C ASP A 22 0.16 8.19 16.74
N ASP A 23 -0.74 7.76 17.62
CA ASP A 23 -1.20 6.37 17.72
C ASP A 23 -2.41 6.05 16.81
N THR A 24 -2.75 6.95 15.88
CA THR A 24 -3.93 6.80 15.02
C THR A 24 -3.53 6.44 13.59
N GLN A 25 -3.95 5.26 13.14
CA GLN A 25 -3.82 4.90 11.73
C GLN A 25 -4.75 5.78 10.89
N PHE A 26 -4.20 6.55 9.94
CA PHE A 26 -4.97 7.49 9.14
C PHE A 26 -5.19 7.03 7.69
N ALA A 27 -4.29 6.21 7.14
CA ALA A 27 -4.40 5.69 5.78
C ALA A 27 -3.93 4.24 5.67
N ARG A 28 -4.42 3.53 4.65
CA ARG A 28 -4.02 2.16 4.33
C ARG A 28 -4.06 1.90 2.83
N PHE A 29 -3.07 1.18 2.33
CA PHE A 29 -3.09 0.54 1.03
C PHE A 29 -2.92 -0.98 1.20
N ASP A 30 -3.64 -1.76 0.40
CA ASP A 30 -3.53 -3.22 0.34
C ASP A 30 -3.53 -3.67 -1.12
N SER A 31 -2.43 -4.25 -1.59
CA SER A 31 -2.29 -4.69 -2.98
C SER A 31 -3.19 -5.87 -3.33
N ASP A 32 -3.73 -6.56 -2.32
CA ASP A 32 -4.59 -7.74 -2.48
C ASP A 32 -6.08 -7.39 -2.57
N ALA A 33 -6.43 -6.11 -2.40
CA ALA A 33 -7.79 -5.64 -2.59
C ALA A 33 -8.23 -5.79 -4.05
N SER A 34 -9.53 -5.96 -4.30
CA SER A 34 -10.07 -6.05 -5.67
C SER A 34 -9.84 -4.79 -6.51
N SER A 35 -9.78 -3.62 -5.86
CA SER A 35 -9.39 -2.35 -6.45
C SER A 35 -8.37 -1.67 -5.53
N PRO A 36 -7.06 -1.99 -5.67
CA PRO A 36 -6.04 -1.46 -4.79
C PRO A 36 -5.92 0.07 -4.92
N ARG A 37 -6.17 0.74 -3.81
CA ARG A 37 -6.05 2.20 -3.65
C ARG A 37 -5.70 2.55 -2.21
N MET A 38 -5.16 3.75 -2.02
CA MET A 38 -4.97 4.30 -0.69
C MET A 38 -6.34 4.71 -0.13
N GLU A 39 -6.65 4.29 1.10
CA GLU A 39 -7.95 4.53 1.73
C GLU A 39 -7.81 5.25 3.07
N PRO A 40 -8.65 6.26 3.35
CA PRO A 40 -8.71 6.90 4.65
C PRO A 40 -9.20 5.92 5.71
N ARG A 41 -8.59 5.97 6.89
CA ARG A 41 -8.96 5.18 8.08
C ARG A 41 -9.61 6.04 9.16
N VAL A 42 -9.66 7.35 8.95
CA VAL A 42 -10.21 8.36 9.85
C VAL A 42 -11.13 9.31 9.10
N GLN A 43 -12.08 9.92 9.81
CA GLN A 43 -13.13 10.75 9.18
C GLN A 43 -12.57 12.06 8.60
N TRP A 44 -11.62 12.69 9.29
CA TRP A 44 -11.07 13.99 8.90
C TRP A 44 -10.27 13.98 7.60
N LEU A 45 -9.91 12.80 7.08
CA LEU A 45 -9.28 12.64 5.77
C LEU A 45 -10.26 12.40 4.62
N LYS A 46 -11.54 12.11 4.90
CA LYS A 46 -12.52 11.90 3.83
C LYS A 46 -12.81 13.16 3.00
N GLN A 47 -12.46 14.33 3.55
CA GLN A 47 -12.60 15.62 2.89
C GLN A 47 -11.46 15.94 1.92
N GLU A 48 -10.39 15.15 1.94
CA GLU A 48 -9.26 15.35 1.02
C GLU A 48 -9.70 15.17 -0.44
N ALA A 49 -9.09 15.97 -1.30
CA ALA A 49 -9.42 15.99 -2.72
C ALA A 49 -9.11 14.63 -3.37
N PRO A 50 -9.90 14.16 -4.36
CA PRO A 50 -9.63 12.92 -5.07
C PRO A 50 -8.21 12.82 -5.62
N GLU A 51 -7.63 13.94 -6.05
CA GLU A 51 -6.27 14.05 -6.59
C GLU A 51 -5.22 13.63 -5.57
N TYR A 52 -5.42 13.94 -4.28
CA TYR A 52 -4.56 13.49 -3.21
C TYR A 52 -4.55 11.96 -3.13
N TRP A 53 -5.74 11.33 -3.11
CA TRP A 53 -5.85 9.87 -3.05
C TRP A 53 -5.32 9.17 -4.29
N GLU A 54 -5.48 9.78 -5.47
CA GLU A 54 -4.90 9.27 -6.71
C GLU A 54 -3.38 9.29 -6.69
N GLN A 55 -2.79 10.39 -6.20
CA GLN A 55 -1.35 10.51 -6.05
C GLN A 55 -0.80 9.49 -5.03
N GLU A 56 -1.40 9.40 -3.85
CA GLU A 56 -1.00 8.44 -2.82
C GLU A 56 -1.16 6.98 -3.30
N THR A 57 -2.23 6.70 -4.03
CA THR A 57 -2.43 5.38 -4.65
C THR A 57 -1.34 5.06 -5.67
N ARG A 58 -0.93 6.02 -6.49
CA ARG A 58 0.16 5.84 -7.45
C ARG A 58 1.47 5.53 -6.74
N GLY A 59 1.82 6.33 -5.72
CA GLY A 59 3.02 6.12 -4.92
C GLY A 59 3.07 4.74 -4.24
N ALA A 60 1.94 4.30 -3.66
CA ALA A 60 1.84 2.98 -3.04
C ALA A 60 1.98 1.84 -4.06
N LYS A 61 1.41 2.00 -5.28
CA LYS A 61 1.57 1.02 -6.37
C LYS A 61 3.01 0.94 -6.88
N ASP A 62 3.68 2.09 -7.04
CA ASP A 62 5.08 2.14 -7.46
C ASP A 62 5.98 1.47 -6.40
N THR A 63 5.73 1.75 -5.12
CA THR A 63 6.43 1.12 -3.99
C THR A 63 6.20 -0.39 -3.97
N ALA A 64 4.96 -0.87 -4.19
CA ALA A 64 4.66 -2.28 -4.29
C ALA A 64 5.50 -2.98 -5.40
N GLN A 65 5.69 -2.32 -6.54
CA GLN A 65 6.55 -2.82 -7.63
C GLN A 65 8.02 -2.88 -7.23
N THR A 66 8.52 -1.87 -6.53
CA THR A 66 9.90 -1.87 -5.99
C THR A 66 10.10 -3.04 -5.02
N PHE A 67 9.17 -3.25 -4.08
CA PHE A 67 9.27 -4.37 -3.13
C PHE A 67 9.16 -5.72 -3.82
N ARG A 68 8.35 -5.86 -4.88
CA ARG A 68 8.31 -7.07 -5.70
C ARG A 68 9.69 -7.37 -6.30
N LEU A 69 10.33 -6.36 -6.91
CA LEU A 69 11.67 -6.51 -7.47
C LEU A 69 12.67 -6.93 -6.38
N SER A 70 12.67 -6.23 -5.24
CA SER A 70 13.57 -6.54 -4.13
C SER A 70 13.37 -7.96 -3.60
N LEU A 71 12.12 -8.42 -3.44
CA LEU A 71 11.83 -9.78 -3.00
C LEU A 71 12.33 -10.83 -4.01
N ASN A 72 12.24 -10.57 -5.31
CA ASN A 72 12.79 -11.46 -6.34
C ASN A 72 14.33 -11.48 -6.28
N THR A 73 14.98 -10.33 -6.14
CA THR A 73 16.45 -10.26 -6.00
C THR A 73 16.95 -10.98 -4.74
N LEU A 74 16.24 -10.87 -3.62
CA LEU A 74 16.62 -11.52 -2.36
C LEU A 74 16.39 -13.03 -2.35
N ARG A 75 15.52 -13.54 -3.23
CA ARG A 75 15.26 -14.98 -3.36
C ARG A 75 16.37 -15.74 -4.13
N GLY A 76 17.20 -15.02 -4.89
CA GLY A 76 18.22 -15.60 -5.77
C GLY A 76 17.66 -15.87 -7.16
#